data_AF-A0A920BQ77-F1
#
_entry.id   AF-A0A920BQ77-F1
#
_cell.length_a   1.000
_cell.length_b   1.000
_cell.length_c   1.000
_cell.angle_alpha   90.00
_cell.angle_beta   90.00
_cell.angle_gamma   90.00
#
_symmetry.space_group_name_H-M   'P 1'
#
loop_
_entity.id
_entity.type
_entity.pdbx_description
1 polymer ?
#
loop_
_entity_poly.entity_id
_entity_poly.type
_entity_poly.pdbx_seq_one_letter_code
_entity_poly.pdbx_strand_id
1 'polypeptide(L)'
;MIDQFQNEEGPPALLISLKAGGTGLNLTSANRVIHFDRWWNPAVEDQATDRAWRIGQQKTVFVHKLVCRGTLEERINQLLIDKKELASQSVGTGDEWFTDMGTDQLREIFSLNLATAVQE
;
A
#
# COMPACT_ATOMS: atom_id res chain seq x y z
N MET A 1 1.01 22.30 -9.79
CA MET A 1 0.37 21.42 -8.79
C MET A 1 1.39 20.82 -7.84
N ILE A 2 2.35 20.00 -8.30
CA ILE A 2 3.39 19.43 -7.40
C ILE A 2 4.24 20.54 -6.77
N ASP A 3 4.68 21.53 -7.55
CA ASP A 3 5.46 22.66 -7.00
C ASP A 3 4.68 23.48 -5.96
N GLN A 4 3.35 23.56 -6.13
CA GLN A 4 2.48 24.22 -5.15
C GLN A 4 2.37 23.40 -3.87
N PHE A 5 2.19 22.08 -3.96
CA PHE A 5 2.19 21.18 -2.80
C PHE A 5 3.52 21.17 -2.04
N GLN A 6 4.64 21.35 -2.76
CA GLN A 6 5.97 21.38 -2.16
C GLN A 6 6.25 22.70 -1.41
N ASN A 7 5.49 23.77 -1.68
CA ASN A 7 5.61 25.05 -0.97
C ASN A 7 4.99 24.97 0.44
N GLU A 8 5.59 25.62 1.43
CA GLU A 8 5.08 25.68 2.80
C GLU A 8 3.69 26.34 2.91
N GLU A 9 3.41 27.33 2.06
CA GLU A 9 2.09 27.99 1.95
C GLU A 9 1.14 27.22 0.99
N GLY A 10 1.56 26.05 0.53
CA GLY A 10 0.83 25.18 -0.37
C GLY A 10 -0.39 24.49 0.27
N PRO A 11 -1.14 23.72 -0.52
CA PRO A 11 -2.22 22.91 0.01
C PRO A 11 -1.70 21.87 1.03
N PRO A 12 -2.42 21.61 2.13
CA PRO A 12 -1.96 20.73 3.20
C PRO A 12 -1.99 19.24 2.84
N ALA A 13 -2.65 18.88 1.74
CA ALA A 13 -2.81 17.51 1.29
C ALA A 13 -2.77 17.44 -0.24
N LEU A 14 -2.28 16.30 -0.74
CA LEU A 14 -2.26 15.96 -2.16
C LEU A 14 -2.82 14.55 -2.33
N LEU A 15 -3.89 14.42 -3.11
CA LEU A 15 -4.43 13.12 -3.49
C LEU A 15 -3.87 12.73 -4.85
N ILE A 16 -3.27 11.53 -4.92
CA ILE A 16 -2.77 10.94 -6.16
C ILE A 16 -3.17 9.48 -6.22
N SER A 17 -3.35 8.97 -7.44
CA SER A 17 -3.44 7.53 -7.64
C SER A 17 -2.08 6.87 -7.45
N LEU A 18 -2.08 5.60 -7.03
CA LEU A 18 -0.85 4.83 -6.88
C LEU A 18 -0.04 4.76 -8.18
N LYS A 19 -0.73 4.62 -9.31
CA LYS A 19 -0.11 4.64 -10.65
C LYS A 19 0.64 5.94 -10.92
N ALA A 20 0.06 7.09 -10.55
CA ALA A 20 0.73 8.38 -10.70
C ALA A 20 1.93 8.51 -9.74
N GLY A 21 1.83 7.97 -8.52
CA GLY A 21 2.94 7.90 -7.56
C GLY A 21 4.17 7.15 -8.07
N GLY A 22 4.00 6.23 -9.03
CA GLY A 22 5.10 5.51 -9.67
C GLY A 22 5.96 6.33 -10.65
N THR A 23 5.54 7.54 -11.04
CA THR A 23 6.11 8.26 -12.20
C THR A 23 7.33 9.15 -11.91
N GLY A 24 7.99 8.99 -10.75
CA GLY A 24 9.23 9.73 -10.47
C GLY A 24 9.06 11.03 -9.68
N LEU A 25 7.85 11.33 -9.17
CA LEU A 25 7.53 12.55 -8.43
C LEU A 25 8.45 12.79 -7.22
N ASN A 26 8.63 14.07 -6.85
CA ASN A 26 9.27 14.46 -5.61
C ASN A 26 8.22 15.05 -4.67
N LEU A 27 7.97 14.41 -3.53
CA LEU A 27 6.91 14.76 -2.57
C LEU A 27 7.49 14.96 -1.16
N THR A 28 8.72 15.44 -1.06
CA THR A 28 9.49 15.62 0.18
C THR A 28 8.86 16.57 1.20
N SER A 29 7.92 17.44 0.81
CA SER A 29 7.16 18.27 1.75
C SER A 29 6.10 17.45 2.51
N ALA A 30 5.72 16.27 2.00
CA ALA A 30 4.88 15.32 2.71
C ALA A 30 5.70 14.57 3.77
N ASN A 31 5.21 14.56 5.01
CA ASN A 31 5.74 13.71 6.08
C ASN A 31 4.72 12.67 6.58
N ARG A 32 3.54 12.62 5.95
CA ARG A 32 2.51 11.60 6.18
C ARG A 32 2.04 11.08 4.84
N VAL A 33 2.07 9.77 4.68
CA VAL A 33 1.59 9.05 3.49
C VAL A 33 0.47 8.13 3.94
N ILE A 34 -0.68 8.19 3.27
CA ILE A 34 -1.82 7.31 3.53
C ILE A 34 -2.07 6.51 2.26
N HIS A 35 -1.85 5.20 2.35
CA HIS A 35 -2.33 4.25 1.35
C HIS A 35 -3.77 3.90 1.70
N PHE A 36 -4.68 4.43 0.89
CA PHE A 36 -6.11 4.32 1.15
C PHE A 36 -6.64 2.91 0.87
N ASP A 37 -6.15 2.30 -0.21
CA ASP A 37 -6.46 0.94 -0.61
C ASP A 37 -5.17 0.09 -0.60
N ARG A 38 -5.30 -1.22 -0.35
CA ARG A 38 -4.15 -2.13 -0.43
C ARG A 38 -3.86 -2.54 -1.86
N TRP A 39 -2.61 -2.34 -2.28
CA TRP A 39 -2.12 -2.88 -3.53
C TRP A 39 -1.49 -4.26 -3.33
N TRP A 40 -1.83 -5.21 -4.21
CA TRP A 40 -1.33 -6.60 -4.12
C TRP A 40 0.16 -6.73 -4.44
N ASN A 41 0.76 -5.74 -5.11
CA ASN A 41 2.20 -5.69 -5.36
C ASN A 41 2.87 -4.68 -4.40
N PRO A 42 3.57 -5.16 -3.34
CA PRO A 42 4.13 -4.27 -2.33
C PRO A 42 5.19 -3.33 -2.91
N ALA A 43 5.89 -3.72 -3.98
CA ALA A 43 6.93 -2.90 -4.58
C ALA A 43 6.38 -1.61 -5.20
N VAL A 44 5.15 -1.63 -5.72
CA VAL A 44 4.50 -0.44 -6.29
C VAL A 44 4.09 0.54 -5.18
N GLU A 45 3.57 0.01 -4.07
CA GLU A 45 3.18 0.78 -2.88
C GLU A 45 4.41 1.41 -2.19
N ASP A 46 5.48 0.62 -2.04
CA ASP A 46 6.74 1.06 -1.46
C ASP A 46 7.38 2.14 -2.37
N GLN A 47 7.38 1.96 -3.70
CA GLN A 47 7.85 2.99 -4.65
C GLN A 47 7.06 4.31 -4.57
N ALA A 48 5.75 4.26 -4.36
CA ALA A 48 4.95 5.47 -4.18
C ALA A 48 5.28 6.17 -2.84
N THR A 49 5.57 5.39 -1.80
CA THR A 49 6.01 5.89 -0.48
C THR A 49 7.37 6.58 -0.57
N ASP A 50 8.31 6.02 -1.34
CA ASP A 50 9.66 6.56 -1.56
C ASP A 50 9.68 7.95 -2.20
N ARG A 51 8.54 8.42 -2.74
CA ARG A 51 8.41 9.79 -3.25
C ARG A 51 8.41 10.83 -2.13
N ALA A 52 7.88 10.46 -0.96
CA ALA A 52 7.96 11.28 0.26
C ALA A 52 9.25 11.00 1.04
N TRP A 53 9.72 9.76 1.04
CA TRP A 53 10.99 9.36 1.65
C TRP A 53 12.15 9.46 0.65
N ARG A 54 12.47 10.70 0.25
CA ARG A 54 13.46 10.98 -0.80
C ARG A 54 14.52 11.98 -0.36
N ILE A 55 15.61 12.08 -1.12
CA ILE A 55 16.66 13.11 -0.93
C ILE A 55 15.98 14.49 -0.89
N GLY A 56 16.26 15.24 0.18
CA GLY A 56 15.65 16.54 0.46
C GLY A 56 14.60 16.52 1.57
N GLN A 57 14.11 15.35 1.98
CA GLN A 57 13.24 15.20 3.14
C GLN A 57 13.95 15.62 4.44
N GLN A 58 13.30 16.44 5.25
CA GLN A 58 13.84 16.94 6.53
C GLN A 58 13.02 16.49 7.75
N LYS A 59 11.89 15.82 7.54
CA LYS A 59 10.95 15.38 8.58
C LYS A 59 10.83 13.85 8.56
N THR A 60 10.57 13.25 9.72
CA THR A 60 10.21 11.83 9.81
C THR A 60 8.93 11.57 9.03
N VAL A 61 8.98 10.60 8.11
CA VAL A 61 7.84 10.20 7.29
C VAL A 61 7.07 9.10 8.00
N PHE A 62 5.77 9.30 8.22
CA PHE A 62 4.85 8.28 8.72
C PHE A 62 4.03 7.71 7.57
N VAL A 63 3.94 6.39 7.51
CA VAL A 63 3.20 5.67 6.48
C VAL A 63 2.07 4.92 7.12
N HIS A 64 0.85 5.24 6.71
CA HIS A 64 -0.38 4.60 7.17
C HIS A 64 -0.95 3.78 6.04
N LYS A 65 -1.12 2.47 6.25
CA LYS A 65 -1.75 1.56 5.28
C LYS A 65 -3.10 1.18 5.85
N LEU A 66 -4.17 1.67 5.24
CA LEU A 66 -5.52 1.31 5.66
C LEU A 66 -5.82 -0.13 5.22
N VAL A 67 -6.55 -0.86 6.06
CA VAL A 67 -6.95 -2.25 5.80
C VAL A 67 -8.35 -2.44 6.39
N CYS A 68 -9.30 -2.87 5.57
CA CYS A 68 -10.62 -3.25 6.02
C CYS A 68 -10.62 -4.67 6.62
N ARG A 69 -10.85 -4.78 7.94
CA ARG A 69 -10.96 -6.05 8.67
C ARG A 69 -12.07 -6.95 8.11
N GLY A 70 -11.83 -8.25 8.12
CA GLY A 70 -12.76 -9.27 7.64
C GLY A 70 -12.95 -9.29 6.12
N THR A 71 -12.31 -8.39 5.37
CA THR A 71 -12.41 -8.31 3.91
C THR A 71 -11.23 -8.97 3.21
N LEU A 72 -11.26 -8.97 1.88
CA LEU A 72 -10.14 -9.35 1.03
C LEU A 72 -8.85 -8.60 1.39
N GLU A 73 -8.94 -7.33 1.81
CA GLU A 73 -7.76 -6.52 2.11
C GLU A 73 -6.96 -7.06 3.29
N GLU A 74 -7.63 -7.56 4.33
CA GLU A 74 -6.99 -8.18 5.50
C GLU A 74 -6.23 -9.44 5.10
N ARG A 75 -6.82 -10.26 4.24
CA ARG A 75 -6.20 -11.49 3.71
C ARG A 75 -5.00 -11.17 2.82
N ILE A 76 -5.14 -10.21 1.91
CA ILE A 76 -4.02 -9.73 1.08
C ILE A 76 -2.90 -9.18 1.97
N ASN A 77 -3.24 -8.39 2.99
CA ASN A 77 -2.24 -7.86 3.92
C ASN A 77 -1.50 -8.98 4.65
N GLN A 78 -2.20 -10.01 5.14
CA GLN A 78 -1.57 -11.17 5.78
C GLN A 78 -0.65 -11.91 4.81
N LEU A 79 -1.13 -12.20 3.59
CA LEU A 79 -0.31 -12.85 2.56
C LEU A 79 0.95 -12.04 2.21
N LEU A 80 0.87 -10.71 2.20
CA LEU A 80 2.01 -9.84 1.95
C LEU A 80 3.01 -9.83 3.10
N ILE A 81 2.54 -9.93 4.35
CA ILE A 81 3.39 -10.07 5.54
C ILE A 81 4.11 -11.43 5.48
N ASP A 82 3.35 -12.51 5.30
CA ASP A 82 3.87 -13.88 5.21
C ASP A 82 4.87 -13.99 4.05
N LYS A 83 4.56 -13.41 2.88
CA LYS A 83 5.49 -13.32 1.75
C LYS A 83 6.72 -12.48 2.08
N LYS A 84 6.64 -11.38 2.83
CA LYS A 84 7.85 -10.62 3.21
C LYS A 84 8.74 -11.44 4.15
N GLU A 85 8.16 -12.19 5.07
CA GLU A 85 8.90 -13.11 5.95
C GLU A 85 9.58 -14.22 5.15
N LEU A 86 8.87 -14.84 4.21
CA LEU A 86 9.37 -15.93 3.37
C LEU A 86 10.29 -15.45 2.22
N ALA A 87 10.06 -14.29 1.62
CA ALA A 87 10.85 -13.74 0.53
C ALA A 87 12.24 -13.27 0.99
N SER A 88 12.44 -13.08 2.30
CA SER A 88 13.79 -13.03 2.89
C SER A 88 14.62 -14.30 2.60
N GLN A 89 13.97 -15.38 2.13
CA GLN A 89 14.54 -16.67 1.75
C GLN A 89 14.41 -17.01 0.23
N SER A 90 14.12 -16.03 -0.64
CA SER A 90 13.91 -16.13 -2.11
C SER A 90 12.54 -16.67 -2.57
N VAL A 91 11.61 -15.79 -3.00
CA VAL A 91 10.59 -16.08 -4.03
C VAL A 91 10.21 -14.80 -4.80
N GLY A 92 10.01 -14.94 -6.12
CA GLY A 92 9.77 -13.88 -7.09
C GLY A 92 8.42 -13.15 -7.02
N THR A 93 8.43 -11.97 -7.65
CA THR A 93 7.32 -11.03 -7.81
C THR A 93 6.45 -11.43 -9.00
N GLY A 94 5.34 -12.13 -8.75
CA GLY A 94 4.42 -12.54 -9.82
C GLY A 94 2.96 -12.53 -9.36
N ASP A 95 2.09 -12.10 -10.28
CA ASP A 95 0.62 -12.04 -10.14
C ASP A 95 -0.06 -13.44 -10.16
N GLU A 96 0.73 -14.52 -10.24
CA GLU A 96 0.27 -15.90 -10.52
C GLU A 96 -0.42 -16.60 -9.33
N TRP A 97 -0.23 -16.10 -8.10
CA TRP A 97 -0.79 -16.77 -6.91
C TRP A 97 -2.33 -16.79 -6.87
N PHE A 98 -2.99 -15.88 -7.59
CA PHE A 98 -4.44 -15.80 -7.65
C PHE A 98 -5.02 -16.64 -8.80
N THR A 99 -4.30 -16.74 -9.91
CA THR A 99 -4.75 -17.48 -11.09
C THR A 99 -4.73 -19.00 -10.89
N ASP A 100 -3.92 -19.47 -9.94
CA ASP A 100 -3.75 -20.90 -9.66
C ASP A 100 -4.72 -21.44 -8.60
N MET A 101 -5.59 -20.60 -8.03
CA MET A 101 -6.53 -20.98 -6.96
C MET A 101 -7.78 -21.68 -7.49
N GLY A 102 -8.20 -22.73 -6.77
CA GLY A 102 -9.47 -23.41 -7.03
C GLY A 102 -10.68 -22.55 -6.65
N THR A 103 -11.86 -22.85 -7.22
CA THR A 103 -13.10 -22.09 -6.98
C THR A 103 -13.48 -21.94 -5.51
N ASP A 104 -13.29 -23.00 -4.71
CA ASP A 104 -13.63 -22.96 -3.28
C ASP A 104 -12.68 -22.04 -2.49
N GLN A 105 -11.38 -22.03 -2.83
CA GLN A 105 -10.39 -21.13 -2.24
C GLN A 105 -10.69 -19.67 -2.61
N LEU A 106 -11.04 -19.42 -3.88
CA LEU A 106 -11.46 -18.09 -4.31
C LEU A 106 -12.71 -17.63 -3.53
N ARG A 107 -13.72 -18.49 -3.41
CA ARG A 107 -14.94 -18.18 -2.64
C ARG A 107 -14.62 -17.84 -1.19
N GLU A 108 -13.72 -18.59 -0.57
CA GLU A 108 -13.26 -18.30 0.79
C GLU A 108 -12.64 -16.92 0.86
N ILE A 109 -11.69 -16.59 -0.02
CA ILE A 109 -10.96 -15.32 -0.05
C ILE A 109 -11.88 -14.10 -0.25
N PHE A 110 -12.92 -14.21 -1.09
CA PHE A 110 -13.89 -13.14 -1.30
C PHE A 110 -15.00 -13.05 -0.25
N SER A 111 -15.09 -14.04 0.66
CA SER A 111 -16.11 -14.01 1.72
C SER A 111 -15.76 -13.02 2.83
N LEU A 112 -16.78 -12.26 3.25
CA LEU A 112 -16.68 -11.36 4.41
C LEU A 112 -16.66 -12.20 5.70
N ASN A 113 -15.59 -12.05 6.48
CA ASN A 113 -15.51 -12.61 7.83
C ASN A 113 -16.09 -11.61 8.84
N LEU A 114 -17.36 -11.81 9.20
CA LEU A 114 -18.06 -10.95 10.16
C LEU A 114 -17.48 -11.02 11.58
N ALA A 115 -16.84 -12.13 11.97
CA ALA A 115 -16.26 -12.27 13.30
C ALA A 115 -15.09 -11.29 13.51
N THR A 116 -14.23 -11.10 12.51
CA THR A 116 -13.14 -10.12 12.54
C THR A 116 -13.60 -8.71 12.23
N ALA A 117 -14.62 -8.54 11.36
CA ALA A 117 -15.10 -7.22 10.97
C ALA A 117 -15.77 -6.43 12.12
N VAL A 118 -16.33 -7.13 13.12
CA VAL A 118 -17.09 -6.54 14.23
C VAL A 118 -16.30 -6.53 15.55
N GLN A 119 -15.05 -6.98 15.56
CA GLN A 119 -14.19 -6.90 16.75
C GLN A 119 -13.74 -5.45 16.98
N GLU A 120 -14.20 -4.86 18.09
CA GLU A 120 -13.73 -3.59 18.64
C GLU A 120 -12.25 -3.66 19.08
#